data_AF-A0A7Y7NB85-F1
#
_entry.id   AF-A0A7Y7NB85-F1
#
_cell.length_a   1.000
_cell.length_b   1.000
_cell.length_c   1.000
_cell.angle_alpha   90.00
_cell.angle_beta   90.00
_cell.angle_gamma   90.00
#
_symmetry.space_group_name_H-M   'P 1'
#
loop_
_entity.id
_entity.type
_entity.pdbx_description
1 polymer ?
#
loop_
_entity_poly.entity_id
_entity_poly.type
_entity_poly.pdbx_seq_one_letter_code
_entity_poly.pdbx_strand_id
1 'polypeptide(L)'
;VLLNGWQSRLSLSRRVQKRIAWEVEPLRTTYAGAVWAMQKYYGNNPQLGEKAGTLLGDIYAAFGWKTRLAAPLIGRYVLNRLMKEEERLAAGQTYEPQTFCEKNAAALALDRAPAIEIKSDSRQLSPLQEPAWR
;
A
#
# COMPACT_ATOMS: atom_id res chain seq x y z
N VAL A 1 -14.86 11.07 -7.95
CA VAL A 1 -16.05 10.40 -7.35
C VAL A 1 -15.93 10.14 -5.84
N LEU A 2 -14.72 10.08 -5.25
CA LEU A 2 -14.52 9.80 -3.81
C LEU A 2 -15.12 10.85 -2.85
N LEU A 3 -15.28 12.09 -3.31
CA LEU A 3 -15.73 13.23 -2.50
C LEU A 3 -17.25 13.48 -2.50
N ASN A 4 -18.02 12.75 -3.31
CA ASN A 4 -19.48 12.95 -3.43
C ASN A 4 -20.20 12.70 -2.09
N GLY A 5 -19.73 11.71 -1.32
CA GLY A 5 -20.29 11.40 0.01
C GLY A 5 -19.92 12.42 1.10
N TRP A 6 -18.87 13.23 0.89
CA TRP A 6 -18.50 14.33 1.78
C TRP A 6 -19.28 15.61 1.42
N GLN A 7 -19.44 15.89 0.13
CA GLN A 7 -20.20 17.05 -0.35
C GLN A 7 -21.66 17.01 0.12
N SER A 8 -22.30 15.84 0.12
CA SER A 8 -23.67 15.69 0.62
C SER A 8 -23.82 15.94 2.13
N ARG A 9 -22.73 15.90 2.90
CA ARG A 9 -22.73 16.14 4.36
C ARG A 9 -22.51 17.62 4.73
N LEU A 10 -22.11 18.46 3.77
CA LEU A 10 -21.96 19.92 3.99
C LEU A 10 -23.32 20.62 4.16
N SER A 11 -24.41 20.03 3.66
CA SER A 11 -25.77 20.56 3.82
C SER A 11 -26.38 20.29 5.21
N LEU A 12 -25.69 19.56 6.09
CA LEU A 12 -26.14 19.25 7.45
C LEU A 12 -25.95 20.42 8.42
N SER A 13 -26.59 20.35 9.59
CA SER A 13 -26.50 21.39 10.62
C SER A 13 -25.05 21.62 11.11
N ARG A 14 -24.74 22.86 11.50
CA ARG A 14 -23.38 23.31 11.88
C ARG A 14 -22.74 22.49 13.02
N ARG A 15 -23.54 21.88 13.90
CA ARG A 15 -23.06 20.96 14.96
C ARG A 15 -22.50 19.66 14.38
N VAL A 16 -23.21 19.07 13.43
CA VAL A 16 -22.78 17.85 12.74
C VAL A 16 -21.54 18.12 11.89
N GLN A 17 -21.49 19.27 11.21
CA GLN A 17 -20.30 19.70 10.48
C GLN A 17 -19.06 19.80 11.37
N LYS A 18 -19.19 20.39 12.58
CA LYS A 18 -18.08 20.49 13.53
C LYS A 18 -17.57 19.13 14.02
N ARG A 19 -18.47 18.17 14.24
CA ARG A 19 -18.09 16.80 14.64
C ARG A 19 -17.30 16.10 13.53
N ILE A 20 -17.82 16.15 12.31
CA ILE A 20 -17.23 15.51 11.14
C ILE A 20 -15.91 16.21 10.72
N ALA A 21 -15.74 17.50 11.02
CA ALA A 21 -14.53 18.23 10.68
C ALA A 21 -13.25 17.61 11.27
N TRP A 22 -13.35 16.95 12.42
CA TRP A 22 -12.23 16.21 13.03
C TRP A 22 -11.96 14.88 12.32
N GLU A 23 -13.01 14.16 11.92
CA GLU A 23 -12.89 12.89 11.20
C GLU A 23 -12.26 13.08 9.81
N VAL A 24 -12.50 14.23 9.19
CA VAL A 24 -12.01 14.54 7.84
C VAL A 24 -10.63 15.21 7.87
N GLU A 25 -10.13 15.64 9.03
CA GLU A 25 -8.82 16.31 9.15
C GLU A 25 -7.67 15.50 8.50
N PRO A 26 -7.51 14.18 8.74
CA PRO A 26 -6.44 13.39 8.13
C PRO A 26 -6.59 13.27 6.60
N LEU A 27 -7.83 13.37 6.10
CA LEU A 27 -8.13 13.39 4.67
C LEU A 27 -7.58 14.68 4.00
N ARG A 28 -7.56 15.78 4.75
CA ARG A 28 -7.06 17.09 4.30
C ARG A 28 -5.55 17.19 4.31
N THR A 29 -4.87 16.34 5.07
CA THR A 29 -3.44 16.46 5.33
C THR A 29 -2.72 15.22 4.84
N THR A 30 -2.81 14.11 5.57
CA THR A 30 -2.11 12.86 5.27
C THR A 30 -2.52 12.26 3.95
N TYR A 31 -3.83 12.17 3.67
CA TYR A 31 -4.32 11.59 2.41
C TYR A 31 -3.95 12.46 1.20
N ALA A 32 -4.10 13.79 1.32
CA ALA A 32 -3.64 14.73 0.30
C ALA A 32 -2.13 14.62 0.04
N GLY A 33 -1.32 14.46 1.09
CA GLY A 33 0.11 14.22 0.98
C GLY A 33 0.46 12.89 0.33
N ALA A 34 -0.27 11.82 0.65
CA ALA A 34 -0.10 10.51 0.01
C ALA A 34 -0.41 10.56 -1.49
N VAL A 35 -1.52 11.20 -1.88
CA VAL A 35 -1.89 11.37 -3.31
C VAL A 35 -0.87 12.26 -4.03
N TRP A 36 -0.36 13.30 -3.39
CA TRP A 36 0.75 14.11 -3.93
C TRP A 36 2.01 13.27 -4.15
N ALA A 37 2.37 12.42 -3.18
CA ALA A 37 3.52 11.52 -3.30
C ALA A 37 3.32 10.50 -4.42
N MET A 38 2.12 9.92 -4.54
CA MET A 38 1.75 9.02 -5.65
C MET A 38 1.86 9.72 -7.00
N GLN A 39 1.36 10.95 -7.13
CA GLN A 39 1.46 11.72 -8.36
C GLN A 39 2.93 11.92 -8.79
N LYS A 40 3.84 12.16 -7.84
CA LYS A 40 5.26 12.31 -8.12
C LYS A 40 5.97 10.99 -8.40
N TYR A 41 5.64 9.94 -7.65
CA TYR A 41 6.23 8.63 -7.82
C TYR A 41 5.87 8.01 -9.18
N TYR A 42 4.59 8.10 -9.55
CA TYR A 42 4.09 7.60 -10.84
C TYR A 42 4.20 8.63 -11.97
N GLY A 43 5.06 9.65 -11.85
CA GLY A 43 5.24 10.64 -12.92
C GLY A 43 5.67 10.03 -14.26
N ASN A 44 6.32 8.87 -14.23
CA ASN A 44 6.72 8.13 -15.43
C ASN A 44 5.60 7.28 -16.05
N ASN A 45 4.47 7.10 -15.35
CA ASN A 45 3.28 6.40 -15.87
C ASN A 45 2.13 7.42 -16.02
N PRO A 46 1.88 7.93 -17.24
CA PRO A 46 0.96 9.04 -17.44
C PRO A 46 -0.46 8.75 -16.96
N GLN A 47 -0.93 7.50 -17.11
CA GLN A 47 -2.28 7.11 -16.71
C GLN A 47 -2.49 7.17 -15.18
N LEU A 48 -1.50 6.73 -14.41
CA LEU A 48 -1.54 6.75 -12.94
C LEU A 48 -1.29 8.15 -12.39
N GLY A 49 -0.35 8.89 -12.99
CA GLY A 49 -0.05 10.28 -12.63
C GLY A 49 -1.25 11.22 -12.85
N GLU A 50 -1.98 11.07 -13.96
CA GLU A 50 -3.19 11.85 -14.25
C GLU A 50 -4.34 11.55 -13.29
N LYS A 51 -4.56 10.27 -12.97
CA LYS A 51 -5.58 9.85 -11.99
C LYS A 51 -5.27 10.43 -10.60
N ALA A 52 -4.01 10.35 -10.17
CA ALA A 52 -3.57 10.94 -8.90
C ALA A 52 -3.70 12.48 -8.92
N GLY A 53 -3.35 13.12 -10.04
CA GLY A 53 -3.49 14.57 -10.21
C GLY A 53 -4.94 15.05 -10.15
N THR A 54 -5.85 14.35 -10.82
CA THR A 54 -7.30 14.62 -10.77
C THR A 54 -7.82 14.49 -9.34
N LEU A 55 -7.46 13.39 -8.65
CA LEU A 55 -7.85 13.18 -7.26
C LEU A 55 -7.31 14.27 -6.32
N LEU A 56 -6.07 14.70 -6.53
CA LEU A 56 -5.46 15.79 -5.75
C LEU A 56 -6.18 17.13 -6.00
N GLY A 57 -6.59 17.38 -7.24
CA GLY A 57 -7.41 18.53 -7.63
C GLY A 57 -8.76 18.54 -6.91
N ASP A 58 -9.45 17.41 -6.88
CA ASP A 58 -10.73 17.26 -6.16
C ASP A 58 -10.56 17.54 -4.65
N ILE A 59 -9.47 17.04 -4.05
CA ILE A 59 -9.11 17.27 -2.63
C ILE A 59 -8.85 18.76 -2.37
N TYR A 60 -8.13 19.45 -3.27
CA TYR A 60 -7.90 20.89 -3.16
C TYR A 60 -9.18 21.71 -3.32
N ALA A 61 -10.07 21.32 -4.23
CA ALA A 61 -11.36 21.97 -4.40
C ALA A 61 -12.26 21.80 -3.15
N ALA A 62 -12.19 20.63 -2.50
CA ALA A 62 -12.95 20.33 -1.30
C ALA A 62 -12.45 21.07 -0.05
N PHE A 63 -11.14 21.10 0.18
CA PHE A 63 -10.58 21.54 1.46
C PHE A 63 -9.85 22.89 1.40
N GLY A 64 -9.62 23.40 0.20
CA GLY A 64 -9.08 24.73 -0.05
C GLY A 64 -7.59 24.86 0.23
N TRP A 65 -7.17 26.10 0.46
CA TRP A 65 -5.76 26.52 0.44
C TRP A 65 -4.88 25.88 1.53
N LYS A 66 -5.44 25.54 2.71
CA LYS A 66 -4.69 24.91 3.80
C LYS A 66 -4.12 23.55 3.39
N THR A 67 -4.94 22.74 2.71
CA THR A 67 -4.52 21.44 2.17
C THR A 67 -3.50 21.59 1.06
N ARG A 68 -3.59 22.63 0.24
CA ARG A 68 -2.62 22.91 -0.82
C ARG A 68 -1.21 23.19 -0.29
N LEU A 69 -1.08 23.70 0.92
CA LEU A 69 0.20 23.89 1.61
C LEU A 69 0.67 22.64 2.36
N ALA A 70 -0.25 21.92 3.03
CA ALA A 70 0.08 20.72 3.80
C ALA A 70 0.47 19.52 2.91
N ALA A 71 -0.19 19.36 1.77
CA ALA A 71 0.02 18.24 0.85
C ALA A 71 1.47 18.09 0.35
N PRO A 72 2.15 19.13 -0.18
CA PRO A 72 3.55 18.97 -0.62
C PRO A 72 4.51 18.71 0.55
N LEU A 73 4.26 19.26 1.75
CA LEU A 73 5.11 19.03 2.92
C LEU A 73 5.04 17.56 3.37
N ILE A 74 3.82 17.06 3.58
CA ILE A 74 3.60 15.67 3.99
C ILE A 74 3.99 14.72 2.85
N GLY A 75 3.64 15.07 1.61
CA GLY A 75 3.94 14.28 0.43
C GLY A 75 5.44 14.11 0.19
N ARG A 76 6.26 15.14 0.46
CA ARG A 76 7.73 15.02 0.40
C ARG A 76 8.26 14.03 1.44
N TYR A 77 7.72 14.08 2.67
CA TYR A 77 8.08 13.11 3.71
C TYR A 77 7.69 11.68 3.34
N VAL A 78 6.46 11.48 2.86
CA VAL A 78 5.95 10.17 2.42
C VAL A 78 6.78 9.63 1.26
N LEU A 79 7.09 10.46 0.26
CA LEU A 79 7.93 10.06 -0.88
C LEU A 79 9.32 9.60 -0.43
N ASN A 80 9.97 10.34 0.47
CA ASN A 80 11.28 9.96 1.00
C ASN A 80 11.21 8.63 1.78
N ARG A 81 10.13 8.39 2.53
CA ARG A 81 9.94 7.12 3.24
C ARG A 81 9.68 5.97 2.28
N LEU A 82 8.90 6.21 1.22
CA LEU A 82 8.64 5.23 0.16
C LEU A 82 9.95 4.82 -0.54
N MET A 83 10.80 5.77 -0.91
CA MET A 83 12.10 5.48 -1.54
C MET A 83 13.03 4.69 -0.62
N LYS A 84 13.12 5.05 0.66
CA LYS A 84 13.90 4.29 1.65
C LYS A 84 13.39 2.87 1.83
N GLU A 85 12.06 2.71 1.74
CA GLU A 85 11.45 1.39 1.83
C GLU A 85 11.73 0.54 0.60
N GLU A 86 11.70 1.14 -0.59
CA GLU A 86 12.11 0.49 -1.84
C GLU A 86 13.58 0.05 -1.78
N GLU A 87 14.48 0.90 -1.29
CA GLU A 87 15.89 0.56 -1.04
C GLU A 87 16.03 -0.59 -0.05
N ARG A 88 15.25 -0.56 1.03
CA ARG A 88 15.24 -1.60 2.07
C ARG A 88 14.79 -2.96 1.51
N LEU A 89 13.72 -2.97 0.73
CA LEU A 89 13.20 -4.17 0.06
C LEU A 89 14.17 -4.68 -1.01
N ALA A 90 14.79 -3.77 -1.78
CA ALA A 90 15.82 -4.12 -2.77
C ALA A 90 17.08 -4.72 -2.12
N ALA A 91 17.42 -4.30 -0.90
CA ALA A 91 18.47 -4.90 -0.09
C ALA A 91 18.08 -6.27 0.50
N GLY A 92 16.89 -6.79 0.20
CA GLY A 92 16.41 -8.10 0.66
C GLY A 92 15.95 -8.10 2.12
N GLN A 93 15.70 -6.93 2.72
CA GLN A 93 15.09 -6.88 4.06
C GLN A 93 13.60 -7.19 3.96
N THR A 94 13.22 -8.38 4.40
CA THR A 94 11.81 -8.78 4.52
C THR A 94 11.25 -8.34 5.87
N TYR A 95 9.96 -7.99 5.90
CA TYR A 95 9.24 -7.70 7.14
C TYR A 95 9.01 -8.94 7.99
N GLU A 96 8.97 -10.12 7.35
CA GLU A 96 8.76 -11.37 8.04
C GLU A 96 10.00 -11.74 8.86
N PRO A 97 9.81 -12.20 10.11
CA PRO A 97 10.90 -12.77 10.87
C PRO A 97 11.47 -13.98 10.11
N GLN A 98 12.76 -14.24 10.30
CA GLN A 98 13.40 -15.42 9.72
C GLN A 98 12.63 -16.67 10.16
N THR A 99 12.04 -17.39 9.21
CA THR A 99 11.35 -18.64 9.50
C THR A 99 12.38 -19.68 9.91
N PHE A 100 12.18 -20.29 11.08
CA PHE A 100 12.95 -21.46 11.50
C PHE A 100 12.03 -22.67 11.52
N CYS A 101 12.49 -23.76 10.91
CA CYS A 101 11.77 -25.04 10.95
C CYS A 101 12.43 -25.92 12.02
N GLU A 102 11.70 -26.27 13.06
CA GLU A 102 12.15 -27.24 14.05
C GLU A 102 11.70 -28.66 13.62
N LYS A 103 12.62 -29.63 13.66
CA LYS A 103 12.29 -31.01 13.32
C LYS A 103 11.53 -31.66 14.48
N ASN A 104 10.34 -32.18 14.20
CA ASN A 104 9.63 -33.02 15.17
C ASN A 104 10.34 -34.37 15.36
N ALA A 105 9.98 -35.13 16.41
CA ALA A 105 10.59 -36.41 16.72
C ALA A 105 10.52 -37.42 15.55
N ALA A 106 9.45 -37.36 14.74
CA ALA A 106 9.28 -38.18 13.55
C ALA A 106 10.28 -37.81 12.44
N ALA A 107 10.50 -36.53 12.17
CA ALA A 107 11.48 -36.04 11.19
C ALA A 107 12.92 -36.39 11.60
N LEU A 108 13.23 -36.29 12.90
CA LEU A 108 14.54 -36.72 13.43
C LEU A 108 14.78 -38.23 13.29
N ALA A 109 13.72 -39.03 13.39
CA ALA A 109 13.80 -40.48 13.19
C ALA A 109 14.04 -40.84 11.71
N LEU A 110 13.45 -40.08 10.78
CA LEU A 110 13.66 -40.26 9.34
C LEU A 110 15.10 -39.92 8.90
N ASP A 111 15.72 -38.88 9.48
CA ASP A 111 17.13 -38.54 9.18
C ASP A 111 18.13 -39.61 9.65
N ARG A 112 17.81 -40.34 10.74
CA ARG A 112 18.67 -41.42 11.26
C ARG A 112 18.51 -42.73 10.50
N ALA A 113 17.45 -42.88 9.74
CA ALA A 113 17.28 -44.05 8.89
C ALA A 113 18.30 -43.95 7.72
N PRO A 114 18.97 -45.07 7.34
CA PRO A 114 19.83 -45.06 6.17
C PRO A 114 19.00 -44.64 4.95
N ALA A 115 19.58 -43.80 4.09
CA ALA A 115 18.91 -43.21 2.93
C ALA A 115 18.16 -44.27 2.12
N ILE A 116 16.85 -44.37 2.33
CA ILE A 116 15.97 -45.19 1.51
C ILE A 116 15.93 -44.49 0.15
N GLU A 117 16.21 -45.23 -0.92
CA GLU A 117 16.12 -44.74 -2.31
C GLU A 117 14.84 -43.91 -2.46
N ILE A 118 15.03 -42.62 -2.73
CA ILE A 118 13.92 -41.74 -3.06
C ILE A 118 13.35 -42.26 -4.37
N LYS A 119 12.26 -43.02 -4.28
CA LYS A 119 11.47 -43.37 -5.46
C LYS A 119 10.97 -42.05 -6.01
N SER A 120 11.51 -41.65 -7.16
CA SER A 120 11.10 -40.46 -7.90
C SER A 120 9.62 -40.57 -8.20
N ASP A 121 8.77 -39.96 -7.36
CA ASP A 121 7.35 -39.86 -7.62
C ASP A 121 7.18 -38.87 -8.78
N SER A 122 7.11 -39.42 -9.98
CA SER A 122 6.94 -38.73 -11.25
C SER A 122 5.53 -38.13 -11.43
N ARG A 123 4.81 -37.89 -10.33
CA ARG A 123 3.61 -37.06 -10.32
C ARG A 123 4.03 -35.62 -10.56
N GLN A 124 4.18 -35.29 -11.84
CA GLN A 124 4.22 -33.94 -12.32
C GLN A 124 3.07 -33.17 -11.66
N LEU A 125 3.39 -32.30 -10.71
CA LEU A 125 2.46 -31.27 -10.28
C LEU A 125 2.18 -30.45 -11.52
N SER A 126 0.93 -30.50 -12.00
CA SER A 126 0.51 -29.72 -13.16
C SER A 126 0.90 -28.26 -12.92
N PRO A 127 1.51 -27.57 -13.91
CA PRO A 127 1.89 -26.18 -13.74
C PRO A 127 0.68 -25.39 -13.27
N LEU A 128 0.79 -24.69 -12.14
CA LEU A 128 -0.21 -23.71 -11.73
C LEU A 128 -0.32 -22.71 -12.88
N GLN A 129 -1.49 -22.67 -13.53
CA GLN A 129 -1.77 -21.70 -14.58
C GLN A 129 -1.58 -20.30 -14.01
N GLU A 130 -0.56 -19.58 -14.51
CA GLU A 130 -0.34 -18.19 -14.11
C GLU A 130 -1.58 -17.35 -14.49
N PRO A 131 -2.08 -16.49 -13.59
CA PRO A 131 -3.21 -15.61 -13.92
C PRO A 131 -2.78 -14.61 -15.00
N ALA A 132 -3.58 -14.57 -16.07
CA ALA A 132 -3.38 -13.75 -17.27
C ALA A 132 -3.64 -12.25 -17.01
N TRP A 133 -2.73 -11.60 -16.29
CA TRP A 133 -2.57 -10.15 -16.35
C TRP A 133 -1.08 -9.82 -16.50
N ARG A 134 -0.70 -9.45 -17.72
CA ARG A 134 0.46 -8.62 -18.04
C ARG A 134 0.07 -7.73 -19.23
#